data_AF-A0A1W1CWY9-F1
#
_entry.id   AF-A0A1W1CWY9-F1
#
_cell.length_a   1.000
_cell.length_b   1.000
_cell.length_c   1.000
_cell.angle_alpha   90.00
_cell.angle_beta   90.00
_cell.angle_gamma   90.00
#
_symmetry.space_group_name_H-M   'P 1'
#
loop_
_entity.id
_entity.type
_entity.pdbx_description
1 polymer ?
#
loop_
_entity_poly.entity_id
_entity_poly.type
_entity_poly.pdbx_seq_one_letter_code
_entity_poly.pdbx_strand_id
1 'polypeptide(L)'
;MAVWVSVLRDSAFFKICINNKEKFWFYDTYDVKKLFKIGRPNTGENWSEKVAFELAKLLNIPCAKYEFAKWNDKLGTISTSFTDGKKFQPIMQRIIYGYHN
;
A
#
# COMPACT_ATOMS: atom_id res chain seq x y z
N MET A 1 0.28 6.02 -20.07
CA MET A 1 0.41 4.56 -19.79
C MET A 1 0.63 4.37 -18.29
N ALA A 2 -0.03 3.41 -17.64
CA ALA A 2 0.22 3.07 -16.24
C ALA A 2 1.41 2.10 -16.15
N VAL A 3 2.35 2.37 -15.23
CA VAL A 3 3.54 1.52 -15.01
C VAL A 3 3.24 0.54 -13.87
N TRP A 4 3.40 -0.76 -14.13
CA TRP A 4 3.20 -1.83 -13.16
C TRP A 4 4.55 -2.34 -12.65
N VAL A 5 4.71 -2.40 -11.33
CA VAL A 5 5.91 -2.99 -10.70
C VAL A 5 5.69 -4.50 -10.54
N SER A 6 6.66 -5.31 -10.97
CA SER A 6 6.63 -6.77 -10.77
C SER A 6 7.01 -7.12 -9.33
N VAL A 7 6.19 -7.95 -8.67
CA VAL A 7 6.50 -8.53 -7.36
C VAL A 7 7.13 -9.91 -7.57
N LEU A 8 8.43 -10.05 -7.28
CA LEU A 8 9.24 -11.21 -7.66
C LEU A 8 9.32 -12.34 -6.60
N ARG A 9 8.71 -12.19 -5.41
CA ARG A 9 8.92 -13.13 -4.30
C ARG A 9 7.70 -14.02 -4.06
N ASP A 10 7.91 -15.34 -4.14
CA ASP A 10 6.90 -16.39 -3.91
C ASP A 10 6.67 -16.72 -2.42
N SER A 11 7.41 -16.11 -1.49
CA SER A 11 7.17 -16.24 -0.05
C SER A 11 6.01 -15.35 0.44
N ALA A 12 4.96 -15.24 -0.36
CA ALA A 12 3.77 -14.46 -0.06
C ALA A 12 2.87 -15.21 0.95
N PHE A 13 2.89 -14.79 2.21
CA PHE A 13 1.91 -15.28 3.19
C PHE A 13 0.56 -14.58 2.94
N PHE A 14 -0.37 -15.28 2.28
CA PHE A 14 -1.72 -14.78 2.06
C PHE A 14 -2.46 -14.61 3.38
N LYS A 15 -2.88 -13.39 3.67
CA LYS A 15 -3.77 -13.10 4.80
C LYS A 15 -5.09 -12.59 4.27
N ILE A 16 -6.09 -13.47 4.28
CA ILE A 16 -7.49 -13.04 4.13
C ILE A 16 -7.81 -12.18 5.36
N CYS A 17 -8.14 -10.91 5.12
CA CYS A 17 -8.64 -10.04 6.18
C CYS A 17 -10.16 -10.00 6.18
N ILE A 18 -10.70 -9.46 7.26
CA ILE A 18 -12.13 -9.22 7.53
C ILE A 18 -12.88 -8.54 6.37
N ASN A 19 -12.20 -7.93 5.39
CA ASN A 19 -12.80 -7.24 4.25
C ASN A 19 -12.84 -8.06 2.94
N ASN A 20 -12.57 -9.37 2.97
CA ASN A 20 -12.56 -10.27 1.80
C ASN A 20 -11.72 -9.77 0.62
N LYS A 21 -10.70 -8.95 0.90
CA LYS A 21 -9.73 -8.51 -0.11
C LYS A 21 -8.46 -9.32 0.09
N GLU A 22 -8.06 -10.05 -0.96
CA GLU A 22 -6.81 -10.78 -0.97
C GLU A 22 -5.63 -9.81 -0.86
N LYS A 23 -4.78 -10.03 0.14
CA LYS A 23 -3.57 -9.24 0.37
C LYS A 23 -2.52 -10.06 1.09
N PHE A 24 -1.27 -9.70 0.90
CA PHE A 24 -0.13 -10.34 1.55
C PHE A 24 0.99 -9.35 1.78
N TRP A 25 1.77 -9.61 2.83
CA TRP A 25 3.00 -8.88 3.10
C TRP A 25 4.17 -9.54 2.38
N PHE A 26 5.09 -8.74 1.88
CA PHE A 26 6.36 -9.19 1.31
C PHE A 26 7.46 -8.19 1.61
N TYR A 27 8.71 -8.62 1.49
CA TYR A 27 9.88 -7.75 1.53
C TYR A 27 10.40 -7.58 0.11
N ASP A 28 10.72 -6.34 -0.28
CA ASP A 28 11.34 -6.08 -1.58
C ASP A 28 12.85 -6.37 -1.55
N THR A 29 13.54 -6.05 -2.66
CA THR A 29 14.99 -6.24 -2.81
C THR A 29 15.82 -5.39 -1.85
N TYR A 30 15.22 -4.38 -1.22
CA TYR A 30 15.85 -3.47 -0.27
C TYR A 30 15.46 -3.78 1.18
N ASP A 31 14.89 -4.96 1.44
CA ASP A 31 14.37 -5.38 2.75
C ASP A 31 13.29 -4.45 3.32
N VAL A 32 12.56 -3.74 2.45
CA VAL A 32 11.44 -2.90 2.84
C VAL A 32 10.16 -3.72 2.81
N LYS A 33 9.47 -3.77 3.95
CA LYS A 33 8.18 -4.45 4.06
C LYS A 33 7.07 -3.68 3.32
N LYS A 34 6.37 -4.38 2.43
CA LYS A 34 5.27 -3.86 1.62
C LYS A 34 4.05 -4.78 1.68
N LEU A 35 2.87 -4.18 1.56
CA LEU A 35 1.60 -4.89 1.47
C LEU A 35 1.15 -4.87 0.01
N PHE A 36 1.04 -6.04 -0.62
CA PHE A 36 0.36 -6.18 -1.90
C PHE A 36 -1.14 -6.41 -1.67
N LYS A 37 -1.98 -5.65 -2.37
CA LYS A 37 -3.44 -5.78 -2.35
C LYS A 37 -3.92 -6.10 -3.75
N ILE A 38 -4.55 -7.26 -3.91
CA ILE A 38 -5.09 -7.67 -5.20
C ILE A 38 -6.35 -6.84 -5.50
N GLY A 39 -6.40 -6.25 -6.68
CA GLY A 39 -7.57 -5.55 -7.16
C GLY A 39 -8.62 -6.52 -7.68
N ARG A 40 -9.89 -6.23 -7.43
CA ARG A 40 -10.98 -6.97 -8.06
C ARG A 40 -11.11 -6.51 -9.53
N PRO A 41 -11.26 -7.44 -10.49
CA PRO A 41 -11.51 -7.08 -11.87
C PRO A 41 -12.74 -6.17 -11.98
N ASN A 42 -12.69 -5.18 -12.87
CA ASN A 42 -13.81 -4.29 -13.21
C ASN A 42 -14.40 -3.42 -12.08
N THR A 43 -13.76 -3.29 -10.92
CA THR A 43 -14.25 -2.43 -9.82
C THR A 43 -13.56 -1.06 -9.72
N GLY A 44 -12.47 -0.85 -10.47
CA GLY A 44 -11.68 0.39 -10.41
C GLY A 44 -10.88 0.57 -9.12
N GLU A 45 -10.91 -0.39 -8.18
CA GLU A 45 -10.28 -0.27 -6.86
C GLU A 45 -8.79 0.13 -6.90
N ASN A 46 -8.03 -0.44 -7.84
CA ASN A 46 -6.61 -0.12 -7.98
C ASN A 46 -6.41 1.36 -8.34
N TRP A 47 -7.25 1.88 -9.24
CA TRP A 47 -7.23 3.28 -9.63
C TRP A 47 -7.64 4.18 -8.46
N SER A 48 -8.71 3.84 -7.75
CA SER A 48 -9.17 4.62 -6.59
C SER A 48 -8.08 4.77 -5.53
N GLU A 49 -7.37 3.69 -5.19
CA GLU A 49 -6.26 3.77 -4.23
C GLU A 49 -5.11 4.65 -4.76
N LYS A 50 -4.72 4.50 -6.03
CA LYS A 50 -3.64 5.29 -6.62
C LYS A 50 -4.00 6.77 -6.73
N VAL A 51 -5.21 7.09 -7.16
CA VAL A 51 -5.72 8.47 -7.25
C VAL A 51 -5.77 9.12 -5.88
N ALA A 52 -6.27 8.41 -4.85
CA ALA A 52 -6.30 8.93 -3.48
C ALA A 52 -4.89 9.27 -2.96
N PHE A 53 -3.90 8.42 -3.27
CA PHE A 53 -2.51 8.68 -2.93
C PHE A 53 -1.93 9.89 -3.67
N GLU A 54 -2.10 9.99 -4.99
CA GLU A 54 -1.60 11.14 -5.75
C GLU A 54 -2.28 12.45 -5.32
N LEU A 55 -3.58 12.42 -5.00
CA LEU A 55 -4.29 13.56 -4.46
C LEU A 55 -3.74 13.96 -3.08
N ALA A 56 -3.56 13.01 -2.17
CA ALA A 56 -2.96 13.29 -0.86
C ALA A 56 -1.55 13.87 -0.99
N LYS A 57 -0.74 13.38 -1.92
CA LYS A 57 0.58 13.93 -2.24
C LYS A 57 0.52 15.38 -2.72
N LEU A 58 -0.41 15.70 -3.64
CA LEU A 58 -0.62 17.08 -4.12
C LEU A 58 -1.07 18.02 -3.00
N LEU A 59 -1.84 17.52 -2.05
CA LEU A 59 -2.31 18.27 -0.89
C LEU A 59 -1.32 18.30 0.28
N ASN A 60 -0.12 17.71 0.14
CA ASN A 60 0.86 17.51 1.21
C ASN A 60 0.27 16.80 2.45
N ILE A 61 -0.71 15.92 2.25
CA ILE A 61 -1.29 15.08 3.30
C ILE A 61 -0.40 13.84 3.47
N PRO A 62 0.13 13.59 4.67
CA PRO A 62 0.90 12.40 4.97
C PRO A 62 0.05 11.15 4.74
N CYS A 63 0.53 10.26 3.87
CA CYS A 63 -0.15 9.03 3.51
C CYS A 63 0.86 7.95 3.14
N ALA A 64 0.43 6.69 3.21
CA ALA A 64 1.25 5.59 2.75
C ALA A 64 1.45 5.66 1.23
N LYS A 65 2.65 5.34 0.74
CA LYS A 65 2.97 5.35 -0.70
C LYS A 65 2.24 4.21 -1.41
N TYR A 66 1.46 4.52 -2.45
CA TYR A 66 0.79 3.53 -3.30
C TYR A 66 1.35 3.50 -4.73
N GLU A 67 1.59 2.30 -5.24
CA GLU A 67 2.04 2.06 -6.62
C GLU A 67 1.26 0.89 -7.24
N PHE A 68 1.08 0.92 -8.56
CA PHE A 68 0.52 -0.20 -9.30
C PHE A 68 1.52 -1.36 -9.34
N ALA A 69 1.03 -2.58 -9.15
CA ALA A 69 1.89 -3.75 -9.13
C ALA A 69 1.19 -5.00 -9.69
N LYS A 70 1.99 -5.90 -10.24
CA LYS A 70 1.58 -7.17 -10.81
C LYS A 70 2.27 -8.32 -10.08
N TRP A 71 1.50 -9.32 -9.65
CA TRP A 71 2.01 -10.54 -9.03
C TRP A 71 1.24 -11.74 -9.60
N ASN A 72 1.95 -12.71 -10.17
CA ASN A 72 1.37 -13.93 -10.75
C ASN A 72 0.12 -13.66 -11.61
N ASP A 73 0.25 -12.76 -12.59
CA ASP A 73 -0.81 -12.23 -13.46
C ASP A 73 -1.98 -11.48 -12.79
N LYS A 74 -2.01 -11.39 -11.47
CA LYS A 74 -2.96 -10.57 -10.73
C LYS A 74 -2.48 -9.11 -10.67
N LEU A 75 -3.39 -8.20 -11.01
CA LEU A 75 -3.18 -6.75 -10.90
C LEU A 75 -3.60 -6.25 -9.53
N GLY A 76 -2.80 -5.38 -8.93
CA GLY A 76 -3.06 -4.84 -7.60
C GLY A 76 -2.31 -3.54 -7.32
N THR A 77 -2.27 -3.20 -6.05
CA THR A 77 -1.50 -2.08 -5.52
C THR A 77 -0.52 -2.56 -4.47
N ILE A 78 0.66 -1.93 -4.40
CA ILE A 78 1.57 -2.06 -3.26
C ILE A 78 1.50 -0.83 -2.39
N SER A 79 1.53 -1.05 -1.08
CA SER A 79 1.70 0.00 -0.08
C SER A 79 2.94 -0.27 0.75
N THR A 80 3.77 0.75 0.97
CA THR A 80 4.91 0.62 1.89
C THR A 80 4.43 0.60 3.33
N SER A 81 4.96 -0.32 4.15
CA SER A 81 4.67 -0.35 5.58
C SER A 81 5.28 0.88 6.27
N PHE A 82 4.50 1.53 7.13
CA PHE A 82 4.99 2.58 8.03
C PHE A 82 5.17 2.08 9.47
N THR A 83 4.89 0.80 9.75
CA THR A 83 4.91 0.23 11.11
C THR A 83 6.17 -0.56 11.44
N ASP A 84 6.99 -0.92 10.45
CA ASP A 84 8.06 -1.92 10.62
C ASP A 84 9.46 -1.34 10.88
N GLY A 85 9.61 -0.03 11.09
CA GLY A 85 10.91 0.53 11.45
C GLY A 85 10.88 2.01 11.87
N LYS A 86 11.00 2.24 13.18
CA LYS A 86 11.53 3.46 13.84
C LYS A 86 11.50 4.77 13.03
N LYS A 87 10.33 5.40 13.00
CA LYS A 87 10.03 6.84 13.19
C LYS A 87 8.67 7.06 12.52
N PHE A 88 7.61 7.06 13.34
CA PHE A 88 6.36 7.66 12.90
C PHE A 88 6.68 9.09 12.44
N GLN A 89 6.28 9.47 11.22
CA GLN A 89 6.38 10.87 10.83
C GLN A 89 5.59 11.70 11.85
N PRO A 90 6.16 12.78 12.43
CA PRO A 90 5.57 13.48 13.58
C PRO A 90 4.12 13.92 13.32
N ILE A 91 3.80 14.23 12.07
CA ILE A 91 2.47 14.63 11.62
C ILE A 91 1.44 13.48 11.66
N MET A 92 1.85 12.23 11.47
CA MET A 92 0.96 11.06 11.54
C MET A 92 0.62 10.70 13.00
N GLN A 93 1.53 10.98 13.95
CA GLN A 93 1.24 10.83 15.39
C GLN A 93 0.11 11.78 15.84
N ARG A 94 0.12 13.01 15.32
CA ARG A 94 -0.86 14.05 15.67
C ARG A 94 -2.28 13.72 15.19
N ILE A 95 -2.40 12.94 14.11
CA ILE A 95 -3.69 12.47 13.57
C ILE A 95 -4.22 11.27 14.36
N ILE A 96 -3.35 10.35 14.78
CA ILE A 96 -3.76 9.11 15.47
C ILE A 96 -4.00 9.33 16.96
N TYR A 97 -3.23 10.20 17.62
CA TYR A 97 -3.31 10.43 19.08
C TYR A 97 -4.09 11.69 19.49
N GLY A 98 -4.69 12.40 18.53
CA GLY A 98 -5.54 13.56 18.80
C GLY A 98 -4.79 14.84 19.16
N TYR A 99 -5.32 15.97 18.71
CA TYR A 99 -4.90 17.31 19.13
C TYR A 99 -5.32 17.54 20.58
N HIS A 100 -4.46 17.19 21.54
CA HIS A 100 -4.52 17.79 22.86
C HIS A 100 -3.50 18.93 22.90
N ASN A 101 -4.01 20.16 22.96
CA ASN A 101 -3.27 21.33 23.41
C ASN A 101 -3.16 21.29 24.94
#